data_AF-M3GV87-F1
#
_entry.id   AF-M3GV87-F1
#
_cell.length_a   1.000
_cell.length_b   1.000
_cell.length_c   1.000
_cell.angle_alpha   90.00
_cell.angle_beta   90.00
_cell.angle_gamma   90.00
#
_symmetry.space_group_name_H-M   'P 1'
#
loop_
_entity.id
_entity.type
_entity.pdbx_description
1 polymer ?
#
loop_
_entity_poly.entity_id
_entity_poly.type
_entity_poly.pdbx_seq_one_letter_code
_entity_poly.pdbx_strand_id
1 'polypeptide(L)'
;MNQVIVLFFIILSFSCFAGIRKELNYFSDSIAFYSFENGPELPSWLDRSATYLQNEEKNNFKSLIADALYQMRNKNDSLINDSTFRIFSKELSKEIAERSYEKFEHSPYHTYQLWILKREDTINPGRRIRRTVFLLYPKVDSIHFVFFELNQFIDFQTPYTFQDWSNYSLSESNIKPSLEIYIPDSAIGALSYYKDFQGESEKFHIVFQTHFSTLENAGVERSKKEKDSKNIEKRLIELKNLFDKKLISEEEFKKKRGEILKSL
;
A
#
# COMPACT_ATOMS: atom_id res chain seq x y z
N MET A 1 17.02 -21.74 -48.99
CA MET A 1 16.58 -20.36 -48.71
C MET A 1 15.18 -20.30 -48.10
N ASN A 2 14.18 -21.00 -48.66
CA ASN A 2 12.80 -20.99 -48.10
C ASN A 2 12.66 -21.55 -46.68
N GLN A 3 13.42 -22.58 -46.28
CA GLN A 3 13.33 -23.14 -44.93
C GLN A 3 13.82 -22.18 -43.83
N VAL A 4 14.83 -21.36 -44.12
CA VAL A 4 15.36 -20.36 -43.17
C VAL A 4 14.36 -19.22 -42.97
N ILE A 5 13.68 -18.81 -44.05
CA ILE A 5 12.64 -17.77 -44.01
C ILE A 5 11.43 -18.25 -43.20
N VAL A 6 11.02 -19.52 -43.37
CA VAL A 6 9.93 -20.11 -42.58
C VAL A 6 10.32 -20.21 -41.10
N LEU A 7 11.56 -20.62 -40.78
CA LEU A 7 12.03 -20.65 -39.39
C LEU A 7 12.07 -19.25 -38.76
N PHE A 8 12.49 -18.24 -39.52
CA PHE A 8 12.52 -16.85 -39.07
C PHE A 8 11.10 -16.31 -38.83
N PHE A 9 10.14 -16.63 -39.71
CA PHE A 9 8.72 -16.30 -39.51
C PHE A 9 8.13 -17.00 -38.29
N ILE A 10 8.46 -18.27 -38.05
CA ILE A 10 7.98 -19.01 -36.86
C ILE A 10 8.53 -18.37 -35.58
N ILE A 11 9.82 -18.05 -35.53
CA ILE A 11 10.45 -17.40 -34.37
C ILE A 11 9.85 -15.99 -34.13
N LEU A 12 9.65 -15.20 -35.19
CA LEU A 12 8.99 -13.90 -35.11
C LEU A 12 7.53 -14.00 -34.63
N SER A 13 6.81 -15.04 -35.06
CA SER A 13 5.42 -15.27 -34.66
C SER A 13 5.30 -15.65 -33.18
N PHE A 14 6.27 -16.39 -32.64
CA PHE A 14 6.31 -16.71 -31.21
C PHE A 14 6.71 -15.50 -30.35
N SER A 15 7.52 -14.57 -30.86
CA SER A 15 7.85 -13.32 -30.15
C SER A 15 6.71 -12.30 -30.10
N CYS A 16 5.65 -12.45 -30.91
CA CYS A 16 4.48 -11.56 -30.88
C CYS A 16 3.51 -11.80 -29.72
N PHE A 17 3.71 -12.86 -28.92
CA PHE A 17 2.92 -13.13 -27.70
C PHE A 17 3.66 -12.72 -26.41
N ALA A 18 4.62 -11.80 -26.51
CA ALA A 18 5.28 -11.23 -25.34
C ALA A 18 4.36 -10.18 -24.68
N GLY A 19 3.56 -10.60 -23.71
CA GLY A 19 2.71 -9.72 -22.92
C GLY A 19 2.07 -10.43 -21.74
N ILE A 20 1.83 -9.70 -20.65
CA ILE A 20 1.17 -10.23 -19.45
C ILE A 20 -0.23 -10.72 -19.84
N ARG A 21 -0.46 -12.02 -19.73
CA ARG A 21 -1.75 -12.63 -20.04
C ARG A 21 -2.72 -12.36 -18.89
N LYS A 22 -3.57 -11.35 -19.07
CA LYS A 22 -4.58 -10.94 -18.09
C LYS A 22 -5.92 -11.59 -18.41
N GLU A 23 -6.54 -12.20 -17.42
CA GLU A 23 -7.92 -12.69 -17.47
C GLU A 23 -8.85 -11.62 -16.91
N LEU A 24 -9.87 -11.20 -17.67
CA LEU A 24 -10.94 -10.33 -17.16
C LEU A 24 -11.91 -11.17 -16.33
N ASN A 25 -11.94 -10.96 -15.01
CA ASN A 25 -12.77 -11.74 -14.09
C ASN A 25 -14.11 -11.07 -13.79
N TYR A 26 -14.14 -9.74 -13.80
CA TYR A 26 -15.35 -8.98 -13.52
C TYR A 26 -15.29 -7.62 -14.19
N PHE A 27 -16.44 -7.18 -14.68
CA PHE A 27 -16.61 -5.83 -15.19
C PHE A 27 -17.98 -5.28 -14.82
N SER A 28 -18.04 -3.96 -14.68
CA SER A 28 -19.25 -3.17 -14.52
C SER A 28 -19.04 -1.81 -15.19
N ASP A 29 -20.01 -0.91 -15.05
CA ASP A 29 -19.89 0.45 -15.56
C ASP A 29 -18.73 1.25 -14.92
N SER A 30 -18.26 0.81 -13.74
CA SER A 30 -17.25 1.50 -12.94
C SER A 30 -16.05 0.64 -12.53
N ILE A 31 -16.06 -0.67 -12.81
CA ILE A 31 -15.01 -1.60 -12.38
C ILE A 31 -14.56 -2.46 -13.56
N ALA A 32 -13.24 -2.63 -13.70
CA ALA A 32 -12.65 -3.72 -14.46
C ALA A 32 -11.62 -4.42 -13.57
N PHE A 33 -11.83 -5.71 -13.36
CA PHE A 33 -11.00 -6.56 -12.51
C PHE A 33 -10.35 -7.65 -13.34
N TYR A 34 -9.03 -7.62 -13.39
CA TYR A 34 -8.22 -8.61 -14.07
C TYR A 34 -7.38 -9.41 -13.07
N SER A 35 -7.01 -10.63 -13.43
CA SER A 35 -6.00 -11.40 -12.70
C SER A 35 -5.00 -12.03 -13.65
N PHE A 36 -3.82 -12.34 -13.14
CA PHE A 36 -2.78 -13.01 -13.90
C PHE A 36 -1.86 -13.78 -12.95
N GLU A 37 -1.20 -14.78 -13.52
CA GLU A 37 -0.23 -15.62 -12.81
C GLU A 37 1.12 -14.92 -12.69
N ASN A 38 1.99 -15.48 -11.84
CA ASN A 38 3.38 -15.09 -11.81
C ASN A 38 4.11 -15.61 -13.05
N GLY A 39 4.50 -14.70 -13.94
CA GLY A 39 5.14 -15.02 -15.20
C GLY A 39 6.43 -14.23 -15.46
N PRO A 40 7.31 -14.71 -16.35
CA PRO A 40 8.53 -14.01 -16.73
C PRO A 40 8.29 -12.62 -17.32
N GLU A 41 7.12 -12.40 -17.92
CA GLU A 41 6.68 -11.14 -18.54
C GLU A 41 6.27 -10.05 -17.54
N LEU A 42 6.23 -10.37 -16.24
CA LEU A 42 5.97 -9.38 -15.20
C LEU A 42 7.14 -8.39 -15.04
N PRO A 43 6.86 -7.11 -14.75
CA PRO A 43 7.90 -6.11 -14.54
C PRO A 43 8.86 -6.53 -13.43
N SER A 44 10.14 -6.18 -13.57
CA SER A 44 11.18 -6.58 -12.61
C SER A 44 11.03 -5.96 -11.22
N TRP A 45 10.31 -4.83 -11.11
CA TRP A 45 10.01 -4.19 -9.84
C TRP A 45 8.89 -4.91 -9.07
N LEU A 46 8.10 -5.76 -9.74
CA LEU A 46 6.99 -6.46 -9.09
C LEU A 46 7.50 -7.67 -8.34
N ASP A 47 7.15 -7.76 -7.06
CA ASP A 47 7.57 -8.84 -6.20
C ASP A 47 6.99 -10.19 -6.65
N ARG A 48 7.87 -11.15 -6.92
CA ARG A 48 7.56 -12.50 -7.42
C ARG A 48 7.25 -13.53 -6.32
N SER A 49 7.25 -13.13 -5.05
CA SER A 49 6.91 -13.99 -3.90
C SER A 49 5.40 -14.01 -3.59
N ALA A 50 4.57 -13.46 -4.47
CA ALA A 50 3.12 -13.46 -4.30
C ALA A 50 2.58 -14.89 -4.22
N THR A 51 1.78 -15.15 -3.20
CA THR A 51 1.15 -16.45 -2.96
C THR A 51 -0.16 -16.21 -2.24
N TYR A 52 -1.19 -16.97 -2.61
CA TYR A 52 -2.43 -16.93 -1.85
C TYR A 52 -2.18 -17.31 -0.39
N LEU A 53 -2.89 -16.63 0.51
CA LEU A 53 -2.69 -16.70 1.96
C LEU A 53 -2.94 -18.13 2.45
N GLN A 54 -1.95 -18.74 3.10
CA GLN A 54 -2.04 -20.09 3.68
C GLN A 54 -2.04 -20.09 5.22
N ASN A 55 -2.07 -18.90 5.83
CA ASN A 55 -2.02 -18.75 7.27
C ASN A 55 -3.44 -18.79 7.91
N GLU A 56 -3.50 -18.67 9.23
CA GLU A 56 -4.74 -18.71 10.02
C GLU A 56 -5.77 -17.63 9.62
N GLU A 57 -5.28 -16.50 9.10
CA GLU A 57 -6.11 -15.37 8.65
C GLU A 57 -6.74 -15.60 7.27
N LYS A 58 -6.50 -16.75 6.62
CA LYS A 58 -7.14 -17.08 5.34
C LYS A 58 -8.67 -16.95 5.42
N ASN A 59 -9.26 -17.38 6.54
CA ASN A 59 -10.71 -17.31 6.77
C ASN A 59 -11.21 -15.86 6.94
N ASN A 60 -10.34 -14.95 7.36
CA ASN A 60 -10.64 -13.53 7.54
C ASN A 60 -10.23 -12.67 6.33
N PHE A 61 -9.59 -13.26 5.31
CA PHE A 61 -8.97 -12.57 4.19
C PHE A 61 -9.86 -11.50 3.54
N LYS A 62 -11.14 -11.83 3.36
CA LYS A 62 -12.16 -10.91 2.85
C LYS A 62 -12.37 -9.69 3.76
N SER A 63 -12.46 -9.86 5.08
CA SER A 63 -12.57 -8.73 6.01
C SER A 63 -11.30 -7.87 5.98
N LEU A 64 -10.13 -8.51 5.97
CA LEU A 64 -8.84 -7.81 5.96
C LEU A 64 -8.70 -6.89 4.74
N ILE A 65 -9.06 -7.36 3.54
CA ILE A 65 -9.05 -6.53 2.33
C ILE A 65 -10.04 -5.36 2.47
N ALA A 66 -11.27 -5.63 2.89
CA ALA A 66 -12.30 -4.60 3.00
C ALA A 66 -11.91 -3.50 4.00
N ASP A 67 -11.35 -3.89 5.14
CA ASP A 67 -10.93 -2.97 6.20
C ASP A 67 -9.70 -2.17 5.78
N ALA A 68 -8.70 -2.82 5.15
CA ALA A 68 -7.52 -2.16 4.62
C ALA A 68 -7.90 -1.07 3.61
N LEU A 69 -8.68 -1.41 2.59
CA LEU A 69 -9.10 -0.47 1.54
C LEU A 69 -9.91 0.71 2.11
N TYR A 70 -10.81 0.44 3.05
CA TYR A 70 -11.65 1.49 3.64
C TYR A 70 -10.87 2.49 4.51
N GLN A 71 -9.74 2.06 5.09
CA GLN A 71 -8.89 2.91 5.92
C GLN A 71 -7.98 3.83 5.10
N MET A 72 -7.60 3.44 3.88
CA MET A 72 -6.71 4.22 3.01
C MET A 72 -7.34 5.55 2.58
N ARG A 73 -6.54 6.61 2.60
CA ARG A 73 -6.97 7.96 2.22
C ARG A 73 -6.07 8.56 1.15
N ASN A 74 -6.61 9.50 0.41
CA ASN A 74 -5.84 10.38 -0.47
C ASN A 74 -5.68 11.75 0.20
N LYS A 75 -4.52 12.37 0.03
CA LYS A 75 -4.32 13.76 0.41
C LYS A 75 -5.09 14.67 -0.55
N ASN A 76 -5.68 15.73 -0.04
CA ASN A 76 -6.21 16.78 -0.91
C ASN A 76 -5.04 17.60 -1.46
N ASP A 77 -4.97 17.78 -2.78
CA ASP A 77 -4.01 18.68 -3.43
C ASP A 77 -4.37 20.17 -3.22
N SER A 78 -5.29 20.48 -2.31
CA SER A 78 -5.65 21.85 -1.98
C SER A 78 -4.56 22.50 -1.14
N LEU A 79 -4.02 23.61 -1.65
CA LEU A 79 -3.05 24.47 -0.95
C LEU A 79 -3.55 25.06 0.37
N ILE A 80 -4.87 25.04 0.61
CA ILE A 80 -5.52 25.76 1.72
C ILE A 80 -5.97 24.81 2.83
N ASN A 81 -6.21 23.53 2.52
CA ASN A 81 -6.79 22.60 3.47
C ASN A 81 -6.11 21.23 3.37
N ASP A 82 -5.31 20.91 4.38
CA ASP A 82 -4.60 19.62 4.53
C ASP A 82 -5.56 18.51 5.01
N SER A 83 -6.67 18.35 4.31
CA SER A 83 -7.66 17.32 4.56
C SER A 83 -7.36 16.06 3.76
N THR A 84 -7.68 14.92 4.34
CA THR A 84 -7.56 13.61 3.69
C THR A 84 -8.93 13.02 3.46
N PHE A 85 -9.17 12.43 2.30
CA PHE A 85 -10.44 11.80 1.96
C PHE A 85 -10.26 10.30 1.76
N ARG A 86 -11.25 9.51 2.14
CA ARG A 86 -11.22 8.07 1.86
C ARG A 86 -11.15 7.82 0.37
N ILE A 87 -10.29 6.89 -0.04
CA ILE A 87 -10.15 6.49 -1.45
C ILE A 87 -11.39 5.70 -1.87
N PHE A 88 -11.78 4.73 -1.05
CA PHE A 88 -12.88 3.82 -1.31
C PHE A 88 -14.02 4.02 -0.33
N SER A 89 -15.27 3.88 -0.79
CA SER A 89 -16.41 3.78 0.10
C SER A 89 -16.42 2.42 0.79
N LYS A 90 -17.24 2.27 1.84
CA LYS A 90 -17.37 1.00 2.55
C LYS A 90 -17.94 -0.10 1.64
N GLU A 91 -18.88 0.27 0.78
CA GLU A 91 -19.56 -0.61 -0.15
C GLU A 91 -18.58 -1.10 -1.23
N LEU A 92 -17.83 -0.17 -1.83
CA LEU A 92 -16.82 -0.52 -2.84
C LEU A 92 -15.69 -1.38 -2.25
N SER A 93 -15.25 -1.08 -1.03
CA SER A 93 -14.23 -1.89 -0.34
C SER A 93 -14.70 -3.33 -0.12
N LYS A 94 -15.98 -3.52 0.24
CA LYS A 94 -16.59 -4.84 0.39
C LYS A 94 -16.74 -5.57 -0.95
N GLU A 95 -17.14 -4.88 -2.01
CA GLU A 95 -17.26 -5.47 -3.35
C GLU A 95 -15.91 -5.96 -3.86
N ILE A 96 -14.86 -5.12 -3.74
CA ILE A 96 -13.49 -5.51 -4.11
C ILE A 96 -13.06 -6.73 -3.29
N ALA A 97 -13.30 -6.73 -1.98
CA ALA A 97 -12.91 -7.84 -1.11
C ALA A 97 -13.63 -9.16 -1.43
N GLU A 98 -14.93 -9.13 -1.70
CA GLU A 98 -15.71 -10.31 -2.11
C GLU A 98 -15.12 -10.91 -3.38
N ARG A 99 -15.00 -10.09 -4.43
CA ARG A 99 -14.51 -10.53 -5.74
C ARG A 99 -13.06 -11.00 -5.69
N SER A 100 -12.24 -10.34 -4.89
CA SER A 100 -10.85 -10.74 -4.67
C SER A 100 -10.79 -12.12 -4.02
N TYR A 101 -11.57 -12.33 -2.95
CA TYR A 101 -11.66 -13.59 -2.23
C TYR A 101 -12.17 -14.72 -3.13
N GLU A 102 -13.29 -14.49 -3.83
CA GLU A 102 -13.85 -15.44 -4.80
C GLU A 102 -12.79 -15.86 -5.82
N LYS A 103 -12.06 -14.92 -6.42
CA LYS A 103 -11.06 -15.27 -7.44
C LYS A 103 -9.88 -16.07 -6.86
N PHE A 104 -9.39 -15.75 -5.67
CA PHE A 104 -8.30 -16.53 -5.08
C PHE A 104 -8.73 -17.94 -4.70
N GLU A 105 -9.97 -18.14 -4.24
CA GLU A 105 -10.49 -19.48 -3.92
C GLU A 105 -10.65 -20.34 -5.19
N HIS A 106 -11.11 -19.75 -6.30
CA HIS A 106 -11.28 -20.48 -7.57
C HIS A 106 -9.97 -20.65 -8.35
N SER A 107 -9.01 -19.75 -8.20
CA SER A 107 -7.78 -19.72 -9.01
C SER A 107 -6.59 -19.22 -8.18
N PRO A 108 -6.10 -20.02 -7.21
CA PRO A 108 -5.04 -19.58 -6.28
C PRO A 108 -3.69 -19.28 -6.95
N TYR A 109 -3.47 -19.78 -8.17
CA TYR A 109 -2.28 -19.51 -8.98
C TYR A 109 -2.30 -18.12 -9.66
N HIS A 110 -3.48 -17.51 -9.80
CA HIS A 110 -3.62 -16.13 -10.28
C HIS A 110 -3.40 -15.16 -9.11
N THR A 111 -2.15 -15.06 -8.67
CA THR A 111 -1.75 -14.40 -7.43
C THR A 111 -1.84 -12.87 -7.50
N TYR A 112 -1.89 -12.28 -8.69
CA TYR A 112 -1.98 -10.84 -8.89
C TYR A 112 -3.36 -10.45 -9.40
N GLN A 113 -3.91 -9.39 -8.80
CA GLN A 113 -5.21 -8.85 -9.13
C GLN A 113 -5.07 -7.36 -9.49
N LEU A 114 -5.35 -7.02 -10.75
CA LEU A 114 -5.34 -5.64 -11.24
C LEU A 114 -6.75 -5.08 -11.21
N TRP A 115 -6.92 -4.02 -10.43
CA TRP A 115 -8.16 -3.31 -10.23
C TRP A 115 -8.10 -1.97 -10.95
N ILE A 116 -9.05 -1.75 -11.86
CA ILE A 116 -9.22 -0.49 -12.58
C ILE A 116 -10.61 0.03 -12.27
N LEU A 117 -10.66 1.18 -11.62
CA LEU A 117 -11.89 1.77 -11.12
C LEU A 117 -12.12 3.11 -11.79
N LYS A 118 -13.35 3.34 -12.23
CA LYS A 118 -13.80 4.54 -12.93
C LYS A 118 -14.86 5.25 -12.10
N ARG A 119 -14.73 6.57 -11.98
CA ARG A 119 -15.79 7.46 -11.53
C ARG A 119 -16.09 8.47 -12.64
N GLU A 120 -17.36 8.63 -12.98
CA GLU A 120 -17.79 9.65 -13.94
C GLU A 120 -17.47 11.05 -13.41
N ASP A 121 -17.05 11.94 -14.31
CA ASP A 121 -17.10 13.36 -14.04
C ASP A 121 -18.53 13.87 -14.26
N THR A 122 -19.14 14.44 -13.22
CA THR A 122 -20.50 14.98 -13.27
C THR A 122 -20.62 16.19 -14.18
N ILE A 123 -19.51 16.88 -14.47
CA ILE A 123 -19.46 18.08 -15.33
C ILE A 123 -19.40 17.67 -16.80
N ASN A 124 -18.61 16.65 -17.15
CA ASN A 124 -18.37 16.19 -18.52
C ASN A 124 -18.57 14.67 -18.68
N PRO A 125 -19.79 14.16 -18.45
CA PRO A 125 -20.07 12.73 -18.51
C PRO A 125 -19.80 12.17 -19.91
N GLY A 126 -19.29 10.94 -19.96
CA GLY A 126 -18.96 10.26 -21.22
C GLY A 126 -17.72 10.80 -21.95
N ARG A 127 -17.11 11.89 -21.49
CA ARG A 127 -15.87 12.46 -22.07
C ARG A 127 -14.76 12.67 -21.06
N ARG A 128 -15.06 12.63 -19.77
CA ARG A 128 -14.06 12.72 -18.70
C ARG A 128 -14.40 11.77 -17.56
N ILE A 129 -13.39 11.11 -17.04
CA ILE A 129 -13.49 10.24 -15.87
C ILE A 129 -12.37 10.55 -14.88
N ARG A 130 -12.54 10.07 -13.64
CA ARG A 130 -11.45 9.84 -12.71
C ARG A 130 -11.18 8.34 -12.64
N ARG A 131 -9.92 7.95 -12.86
CA ARG A 131 -9.47 6.56 -12.82
C ARG A 131 -8.55 6.31 -11.64
N THR A 132 -8.76 5.19 -10.97
CA THR A 132 -7.86 4.65 -9.95
C THR A 132 -7.43 3.27 -10.39
N VAL A 133 -6.14 3.01 -10.42
CA VAL A 133 -5.56 1.73 -10.84
C VAL A 133 -4.63 1.25 -9.76
N PHE A 134 -4.86 0.05 -9.26
CA PHE A 134 -3.98 -0.57 -8.27
C PHE A 134 -3.88 -2.08 -8.46
N LEU A 135 -2.77 -2.64 -7.99
CA LEU A 135 -2.53 -4.06 -7.88
C LEU A 135 -2.79 -4.51 -6.45
N LEU A 136 -3.47 -5.65 -6.32
CA LEU A 136 -3.63 -6.38 -5.07
C LEU A 136 -2.94 -7.73 -5.22
N TYR A 137 -2.07 -8.08 -4.28
CA TYR A 137 -1.52 -9.42 -4.19
C TYR A 137 -1.20 -9.81 -2.74
N PRO A 138 -1.54 -11.03 -2.31
CA PRO A 138 -1.14 -11.56 -1.02
C PRO A 138 0.26 -12.16 -1.05
N LYS A 139 0.83 -12.28 0.15
CA LYS A 139 2.00 -13.08 0.49
C LYS A 139 1.67 -13.97 1.69
N VAL A 140 2.66 -14.68 2.20
CA VAL A 140 2.53 -15.60 3.34
C VAL A 140 1.96 -14.91 4.58
N ASP A 141 2.32 -13.65 4.85
CA ASP A 141 2.04 -12.93 6.10
C ASP A 141 1.47 -11.51 5.88
N SER A 142 1.16 -11.15 4.65
CA SER A 142 0.84 -9.78 4.29
C SER A 142 -0.01 -9.68 3.03
N ILE A 143 -0.73 -8.58 2.90
CA ILE A 143 -1.51 -8.22 1.71
C ILE A 143 -0.97 -6.90 1.18
N HIS A 144 -0.56 -6.90 -0.08
CA HIS A 144 0.06 -5.77 -0.74
C HIS A 144 -0.95 -5.06 -1.66
N PHE A 145 -0.94 -3.73 -1.59
CA PHE A 145 -1.71 -2.84 -2.43
C PHE A 145 -0.76 -1.82 -3.09
N VAL A 146 -0.57 -1.93 -4.41
CA VAL A 146 0.34 -1.05 -5.16
C VAL A 146 -0.48 -0.15 -6.08
N PHE A 147 -0.49 1.15 -5.81
CA PHE A 147 -1.25 2.12 -6.59
C PHE A 147 -0.41 2.70 -7.72
N PHE A 148 -0.96 2.69 -8.93
CA PHE A 148 -0.34 3.33 -10.10
C PHE A 148 -1.04 4.63 -10.48
N GLU A 149 -2.35 4.68 -10.30
CA GLU A 149 -3.17 5.86 -10.52
C GLU A 149 -4.15 6.03 -9.36
N LEU A 150 -4.36 7.27 -8.93
CA LEU A 150 -5.29 7.60 -7.87
C LEU A 150 -6.12 8.81 -8.28
N ASN A 151 -7.41 8.60 -8.54
CA ASN A 151 -8.35 9.64 -8.98
C ASN A 151 -7.83 10.49 -10.16
N GLN A 152 -7.04 9.88 -11.06
CA GLN A 152 -6.43 10.56 -12.18
C GLN A 152 -7.48 10.94 -13.22
N PHE A 153 -7.47 12.20 -13.67
CA PHE A 153 -8.33 12.63 -14.76
C PHE A 153 -7.89 11.99 -16.09
N ILE A 154 -8.88 11.47 -16.82
CA ILE A 154 -8.70 10.99 -18.19
C ILE A 154 -9.76 11.66 -19.05
N ASP A 155 -9.29 12.33 -20.09
CA ASP A 155 -10.09 13.07 -21.06
C ASP A 155 -10.18 12.28 -22.37
N PHE A 156 -11.37 12.24 -22.94
CA PHE A 156 -11.67 11.57 -24.19
C PHE A 156 -12.22 12.56 -25.22
N GLN A 157 -11.72 12.46 -26.44
CA GLN A 157 -12.18 13.31 -27.54
C GLN A 157 -13.59 12.92 -28.00
N THR A 158 -13.95 11.66 -27.90
CA THR A 158 -15.26 11.08 -28.23
C THR A 158 -15.85 10.38 -27.01
N PRO A 159 -17.14 10.01 -27.03
CA PRO A 159 -17.69 9.09 -26.04
C PRO A 159 -16.81 7.85 -25.92
N TYR A 160 -16.34 7.56 -24.70
CA TYR A 160 -15.45 6.43 -24.46
C TYR A 160 -16.22 5.12 -24.30
N THR A 161 -15.52 4.03 -24.54
CA THR A 161 -15.98 2.65 -24.39
C THR A 161 -15.34 2.00 -23.17
N PHE A 162 -15.79 0.79 -22.82
CA PHE A 162 -15.16 -0.01 -21.77
C PHE A 162 -13.65 -0.19 -22.00
N GLN A 163 -13.23 -0.48 -23.24
CA GLN A 163 -11.84 -0.77 -23.56
C GLN A 163 -10.93 0.45 -23.36
N ASP A 164 -11.45 1.65 -23.62
CA ASP A 164 -10.66 2.90 -23.54
C ASP A 164 -10.16 3.19 -22.13
N TRP A 165 -10.94 2.86 -21.10
CA TRP A 165 -10.55 3.13 -19.71
C TRP A 165 -10.07 1.89 -18.96
N SER A 166 -10.48 0.68 -19.36
CA SER A 166 -10.13 -0.58 -18.70
C SER A 166 -8.85 -1.24 -19.24
N ASN A 167 -8.31 -0.79 -20.37
CA ASN A 167 -7.04 -1.29 -20.86
C ASN A 167 -5.88 -0.59 -20.14
N TYR A 168 -5.06 -1.36 -19.43
CA TYR A 168 -3.92 -0.85 -18.67
C TYR A 168 -2.71 -1.77 -18.84
N SER A 169 -1.54 -1.21 -19.16
CA SER A 169 -0.29 -1.97 -19.30
C SER A 169 0.57 -1.80 -18.03
N LEU A 170 0.91 -2.91 -17.37
CA LEU A 170 1.78 -2.90 -16.18
C LEU A 170 3.27 -2.78 -16.56
N SER A 171 3.63 -3.23 -17.77
CA SER A 171 5.01 -3.14 -18.26
C SER A 171 5.39 -1.71 -18.65
N GLU A 172 4.41 -0.90 -19.03
CA GLU A 172 4.59 0.51 -19.40
C GLU A 172 4.24 1.47 -18.27
N SER A 173 3.71 0.97 -17.15
CA SER A 173 3.31 1.81 -16.04
C SER A 173 4.53 2.34 -15.29
N ASN A 174 4.71 3.66 -15.32
CA ASN A 174 5.64 4.34 -14.43
C ASN A 174 4.88 4.84 -13.21
N ILE A 175 5.35 4.45 -12.03
CA ILE A 175 4.79 4.94 -10.76
C ILE A 175 5.12 6.43 -10.66
N LYS A 176 4.08 7.25 -10.52
CA LYS A 176 4.25 8.70 -10.39
C LYS A 176 4.91 9.01 -9.04
N PRO A 177 6.04 9.72 -9.00
CA PRO A 177 6.70 10.05 -7.72
C PRO A 177 5.82 10.85 -6.76
N SER A 178 4.81 11.57 -7.28
CA SER A 178 3.86 12.35 -6.49
C SER A 178 2.66 11.55 -5.97
N LEU A 179 2.55 10.25 -6.28
CA LEU A 179 1.42 9.44 -5.82
C LEU A 179 1.64 9.07 -4.35
N GLU A 180 0.79 9.60 -3.48
CA GLU A 180 0.85 9.34 -2.04
C GLU A 180 -0.50 8.84 -1.52
N ILE A 181 -0.48 7.64 -0.93
CA ILE A 181 -1.58 7.17 -0.10
C ILE A 181 -1.31 7.62 1.33
N TYR A 182 -2.34 8.10 2.01
CA TYR A 182 -2.27 8.45 3.42
C TYR A 182 -2.91 7.36 4.28
N ILE A 183 -2.12 6.85 5.23
CA ILE A 183 -2.57 5.94 6.28
C ILE A 183 -2.88 6.77 7.53
N PRO A 184 -4.14 6.76 8.05
CA PRO A 184 -4.47 7.47 9.28
C PRO A 184 -3.81 6.83 10.50
N ASP A 185 -3.51 7.61 11.53
CA ASP A 185 -2.85 7.12 12.76
C ASP A 185 -3.54 5.91 13.39
N SER A 186 -4.88 5.85 13.34
CA SER A 186 -5.66 4.71 13.85
C SER A 186 -5.42 3.38 13.13
N ALA A 187 -4.89 3.45 11.90
CA ALA A 187 -4.60 2.30 11.05
C ALA A 187 -3.11 1.91 11.07
N ILE A 188 -2.25 2.78 11.62
CA ILE A 188 -0.81 2.52 11.74
C ILE A 188 -0.60 1.31 12.64
N GLY A 189 0.17 0.34 12.15
CA GLY A 189 0.43 -0.95 12.80
C GLY A 189 -0.23 -2.09 12.04
N ALA A 190 -1.49 -1.94 11.65
CA ALA A 190 -2.15 -2.87 10.72
C ALA A 190 -1.72 -2.59 9.27
N LEU A 191 -1.73 -1.31 8.90
CA LEU A 191 -1.23 -0.80 7.62
C LEU A 191 0.13 -0.14 7.81
N SER A 192 0.98 -0.31 6.80
CA SER A 192 2.29 0.33 6.71
C SER A 192 2.64 0.65 5.27
N TYR A 193 3.51 1.64 5.06
CA TYR A 193 4.15 1.82 3.76
C TYR A 193 5.18 0.72 3.56
N TYR A 194 5.24 0.16 2.36
CA TYR A 194 6.33 -0.70 1.95
C TYR A 194 7.65 0.06 2.08
N LYS A 195 8.70 -0.66 2.47
CA LYS A 195 10.05 -0.11 2.55
C LYS A 195 10.91 -0.83 1.53
N ASP A 196 11.59 -0.06 0.69
CA ASP A 196 12.53 -0.59 -0.27
C ASP A 196 13.81 -1.14 0.41
N PHE A 197 14.76 -1.61 -0.39
CA PHE A 197 16.03 -2.15 0.12
C PHE A 197 16.90 -1.12 0.84
N GLN A 198 16.69 0.17 0.56
CA GLN A 198 17.34 1.29 1.24
C GLN A 198 16.61 1.69 2.54
N GLY A 199 15.40 1.16 2.77
CA GLY A 199 14.56 1.47 3.91
C GLY A 199 13.65 2.69 3.71
N GLU A 200 13.64 3.26 2.51
CA GLU A 200 12.79 4.39 2.15
C GLU A 200 11.35 3.92 1.94
N SER A 201 10.40 4.74 2.39
CA SER A 201 8.98 4.36 2.39
C SER A 201 8.31 4.72 1.06
N GLU A 202 7.79 3.72 0.37
CA GLU A 202 7.04 3.88 -0.86
C GLU A 202 5.56 4.18 -0.56
N LYS A 203 5.19 5.46 -0.62
CA LYS A 203 3.83 5.91 -0.25
C LYS A 203 2.71 5.43 -1.18
N PHE A 204 3.05 4.91 -2.36
CA PHE A 204 2.11 4.29 -3.30
C PHE A 204 1.91 2.78 -3.03
N HIS A 205 2.76 2.17 -2.20
CA HIS A 205 2.72 0.75 -1.90
C HIS A 205 2.39 0.55 -0.43
N ILE A 206 1.16 0.09 -0.17
CA ILE A 206 0.65 -0.17 1.17
C ILE A 206 0.68 -1.67 1.45
N VAL A 207 1.14 -2.02 2.65
CA VAL A 207 1.21 -3.38 3.15
C VAL A 207 0.32 -3.51 4.38
N PHE A 208 -0.64 -4.43 4.32
CA PHE A 208 -1.40 -4.89 5.47
C PHE A 208 -0.72 -6.13 6.05
N GLN A 209 -0.30 -6.08 7.31
CA GLN A 209 0.34 -7.22 7.97
C GLN A 209 -0.73 -8.12 8.59
N THR A 210 -0.73 -9.41 8.24
CA THR A 210 -1.72 -10.38 8.76
C THR A 210 -1.30 -10.97 10.11
N HIS A 211 -0.03 -10.84 10.51
CA HIS A 211 0.44 -11.22 11.85
C HIS A 211 0.90 -10.00 12.65
N PHE A 212 0.27 -9.76 13.81
CA PHE A 212 0.69 -8.73 14.77
C PHE A 212 1.85 -9.16 15.70
N SER A 213 2.43 -10.33 15.48
CA SER A 213 3.43 -10.92 16.38
C SER A 213 4.86 -10.55 16.02
N THR A 214 5.20 -9.25 15.97
CA THR A 214 6.59 -8.77 16.21
C THR A 214 6.78 -7.25 16.36
N LEU A 215 5.73 -6.43 16.28
CA LEU A 215 5.86 -4.97 16.42
C LEU A 215 5.63 -4.46 17.86
N GLU A 216 5.03 -5.26 18.73
CA GLU A 216 4.93 -4.91 20.16
C GLU A 216 6.30 -4.78 20.83
N ASN A 217 7.34 -5.49 20.37
CA ASN A 217 8.68 -5.33 20.96
C ASN A 217 9.41 -4.06 20.47
N ALA A 218 9.12 -3.54 19.28
CA ALA A 218 9.75 -2.31 18.77
C ALA A 218 9.02 -1.03 19.22
N GLY A 219 7.68 -1.07 19.30
CA GLY A 219 6.85 0.04 19.78
C GLY A 219 6.90 0.21 21.30
N VAL A 220 6.97 -0.88 22.06
CA VAL A 220 7.09 -0.83 23.52
C VAL A 220 8.49 -0.39 23.95
N GLU A 221 9.56 -0.73 23.22
CA GLU A 221 10.91 -0.21 23.53
C GLU A 221 11.05 1.30 23.24
N ARG A 222 10.51 1.79 22.11
CA ARG A 222 10.56 3.23 21.79
C ARG A 222 9.68 4.06 22.73
N SER A 223 8.47 3.60 23.04
CA SER A 223 7.58 4.30 23.97
C SER A 223 8.04 4.19 25.42
N LYS A 224 8.66 3.09 25.87
CA LYS A 224 9.33 3.03 27.18
C LYS A 224 10.55 3.94 27.24
N LYS A 225 11.43 3.95 26.21
CA LYS A 225 12.59 4.86 26.17
C LYS A 225 12.20 6.34 26.15
N GLU A 226 11.14 6.73 25.42
CA GLU A 226 10.64 8.12 25.44
C GLU A 226 9.94 8.49 26.76
N LYS A 227 9.28 7.53 27.42
CA LYS A 227 8.60 7.77 28.70
C LYS A 227 9.61 7.80 29.87
N ASP A 228 10.65 6.99 29.81
CA ASP A 228 11.78 7.01 30.75
C ASP A 228 12.67 8.24 30.56
N SER A 229 12.94 8.67 29.32
CA SER A 229 13.71 9.89 29.07
C SER A 229 12.98 11.15 29.57
N LYS A 230 11.67 11.27 29.34
CA LYS A 230 10.85 12.37 29.90
C LYS A 230 10.77 12.34 31.43
N ASN A 231 10.82 11.17 32.05
CA ASN A 231 10.83 11.03 33.52
C ASN A 231 12.19 11.43 34.11
N ILE A 232 13.29 11.03 33.47
CA ILE A 232 14.66 11.42 33.85
C ILE A 232 14.87 12.92 33.70
N GLU A 233 14.40 13.52 32.60
CA GLU A 233 14.47 14.97 32.39
C GLU A 233 13.72 15.75 33.48
N LYS A 234 12.51 15.30 33.83
CA LYS A 234 11.73 15.90 34.93
C LYS A 234 12.46 15.78 36.28
N ARG A 235 13.07 14.63 36.59
CA ARG A 235 13.86 14.42 37.81
C ARG A 235 15.11 15.28 37.87
N LEU A 236 15.78 15.50 36.75
CA LEU A 236 16.94 16.39 36.67
C LEU A 236 16.55 17.87 36.87
N ILE A 237 15.40 18.29 36.34
CA ILE A 237 14.85 19.63 36.54
C ILE A 237 14.47 19.86 38.01
N GLU A 238 13.81 18.89 38.64
CA GLU A 238 13.47 18.95 40.07
C GLU A 238 14.73 19.00 40.96
N LEU A 239 15.75 18.18 40.65
CA LEU A 239 17.02 18.19 41.39
C LEU A 239 17.75 19.54 41.26
N LYS A 240 17.75 20.14 40.06
CA LYS A 240 18.31 21.47 39.83
C LYS A 240 17.55 22.55 40.63
N ASN A 241 16.22 22.50 40.65
CA ASN A 241 15.40 23.42 41.44
C ASN A 241 15.65 23.30 42.96
N LEU A 242 15.93 22.10 43.48
CA LEU A 242 16.28 21.91 44.89
C LEU A 242 17.65 22.51 45.22
N PHE A 243 18.61 22.39 44.31
CA PHE A 243 19.93 23.02 44.44
C PHE A 243 19.85 24.54 44.37
N ASP A 244 19.12 25.08 43.38
CA ASP A 244 18.93 26.52 43.19
C ASP A 244 18.22 27.17 44.40
N LYS A 245 17.34 26.42 45.08
CA LYS A 245 16.70 26.82 46.34
C LYS A 245 17.58 26.64 47.59
N LYS A 246 18.85 26.21 47.43
CA LYS A 246 19.80 25.89 48.51
C LYS A 246 19.28 24.86 49.54
N LEU A 247 18.37 23.98 49.10
CA LEU A 247 17.79 22.93 49.95
C LEU A 247 18.65 21.66 50.03
N ILE A 248 19.65 21.56 49.15
CA ILE A 248 20.63 20.46 49.11
C ILE A 248 22.04 21.03 48.90
N SER A 249 23.06 20.33 49.37
CA SER A 249 24.45 20.74 49.20
C SER A 249 24.98 20.40 47.80
N GLU A 250 26.10 21.01 47.40
CA GLU A 250 26.75 20.73 46.11
C GLU A 250 27.21 19.25 46.00
N GLU A 251 27.63 18.66 47.11
CA GLU A 251 28.03 17.25 47.19
C GLU A 251 26.83 16.32 47.00
N GLU A 252 25.69 16.63 47.61
CA GLU A 252 24.44 15.88 47.44
C GLU A 252 23.88 16.00 46.02
N PHE A 253 23.98 17.19 45.43
CA PHE A 253 23.58 17.42 44.04
C PHE A 253 24.41 16.58 43.06
N LYS A 254 25.74 16.57 43.21
CA LYS A 254 26.64 15.77 42.35
C LYS A 254 26.38 14.26 42.49
N LYS A 255 26.17 13.78 43.73
CA LYS A 255 25.87 12.37 43.99
C LYS A 255 24.53 11.94 43.38
N LYS A 256 23.45 12.69 43.64
CA LYS A 256 22.11 12.39 43.11
C LYS A 256 22.02 12.53 41.59
N ARG A 257 22.72 13.51 41.01
CA ARG A 257 22.82 13.64 39.55
C ARG A 257 23.54 12.44 38.93
N GLY A 258 24.61 11.95 39.56
CA GLY A 258 25.31 10.74 39.13
C GLY A 258 24.45 9.49 39.22
N GLU A 259 23.63 9.35 40.26
CA GLU A 259 22.69 8.24 40.42
C GLU A 259 21.58 8.27 39.35
N ILE A 260 21.02 9.45 39.04
CA ILE A 260 20.01 9.61 37.98
C ILE A 260 20.59 9.30 36.60
N LEU A 261 21.82 9.75 36.32
CA LEU A 261 22.49 9.48 35.04
C LEU A 261 22.96 8.02 34.88
N LYS A 262 23.13 7.26 35.97
CA LYS A 262 23.37 5.80 35.93
C LYS A 262 22.11 4.98 35.63
N SER A 263 20.93 5.60 35.67
CA SER A 263 19.64 4.96 35.34
C SER A 263 19.22 5.14 33.88
N LEU A 264 20.11 5.71 33.05
CA LEU A 264 20.04 5.83 31.59
C LEU A 264 20.71 4.61 30.93
#